data_AF-A0A543CEP7-F1
#
_entry.id   AF-A0A543CEP7-F1
#
_cell.length_a   1.000
_cell.length_b   1.000
_cell.length_c   1.000
_cell.angle_alpha   90.00
_cell.angle_beta   90.00
_cell.angle_gamma   90.00
#
_symmetry.space_group_name_H-M   'P 1'
#
loop_
_entity.id
_entity.type
_entity.pdbx_description
1 polymer ?
#
loop_
_entity_poly.entity_id
_entity_poly.type
_entity_poly.pdbx_seq_one_letter_code
_entity_poly.pdbx_strand_id
1 'polypeptide(L)' 'MSEAADEGRSERLIAVRDSKDPEGPKLFFTVSAWRDFLDRIKAGKHELPEEMRGELDERFVL' A
#
# COMPACT_ATOMS: atom_id res chain seq x y z
N MET A 1 1.67 30.64 -30.65
CA MET A 1 0.60 30.31 -29.69
C MET A 1 1.02 29.01 -29.02
N SER A 2 1.54 29.14 -27.80
CA SER A 2 1.92 27.99 -26.96
C SER A 2 0.72 27.51 -26.18
N GLU A 3 0.86 26.25 -25.72
CA GLU A 3 0.07 25.62 -24.67
C GLU A 3 -1.26 25.01 -25.16
N ALA A 4 -1.14 23.89 -25.89
CA ALA A 4 -2.17 22.88 -25.84
C ALA A 4 -2.07 22.22 -24.45
N ALA A 5 -3.10 22.43 -23.65
CA ALA A 5 -3.24 21.88 -22.32
C ALA A 5 -2.97 20.37 -22.32
N ASP A 6 -2.07 19.93 -21.45
CA ASP A 6 -2.00 18.54 -20.99
C ASP A 6 -3.29 18.27 -20.22
N GLU A 7 -4.38 18.03 -20.96
CA GLU A 7 -5.70 17.77 -20.42
C GLU A 7 -5.71 16.35 -19.84
N GLY A 8 -5.21 16.24 -18.61
CA GLY A 8 -5.63 15.25 -17.62
C GLY A 8 -5.41 13.79 -18.02
N ARG A 9 -4.16 13.33 -18.07
CA ARG A 9 -3.90 11.90 -17.82
C ARG A 9 -4.20 11.62 -16.35
N SER A 10 -5.48 11.46 -16.01
CA SER A 10 -5.93 11.08 -14.67
C SER A 10 -5.17 9.84 -14.25
N GLU A 11 -4.28 9.99 -13.27
CA GLU A 11 -3.46 8.90 -12.80
C GLU A 11 -4.38 7.80 -12.26
N ARG A 12 -4.21 6.58 -12.76
CA ARG A 12 -5.04 5.46 -12.34
C ARG A 12 -4.65 5.09 -10.90
N LEU A 13 -5.59 5.23 -9.98
CA LEU A 13 -5.39 4.86 -8.58
C LEU A 13 -5.94 3.46 -8.29
N ILE A 14 -5.27 2.76 -7.38
CA ILE A 14 -5.66 1.46 -6.84
C ILE A 14 -6.12 1.69 -5.40
N ALA A 15 -7.40 1.44 -5.14
CA ALA A 15 -7.99 1.58 -3.82
C ALA A 15 -7.87 0.26 -3.04
N VAL A 16 -7.40 0.34 -1.80
CA VAL A 16 -7.30 -0.77 -0.87
C VAL A 16 -8.09 -0.40 0.39
N ARG A 17 -8.93 -1.32 0.83
CA ARG A 17 -9.70 -1.19 2.07
C ARG A 17 -9.43 -2.40 2.96
N ASP A 18 -9.48 -2.19 4.26
CA ASP A 18 -9.59 -3.30 5.18
C ASP A 18 -10.95 -3.98 4.98
N SER A 19 -10.93 -5.30 4.74
CA SER A 19 -12.17 -6.06 4.61
C SER A 19 -12.87 -6.25 5.95
N LYS A 20 -12.17 -6.10 7.07
CA LYS A 20 -12.67 -6.33 8.43
C LYS A 20 -13.17 -5.06 9.09
N ASP A 21 -12.68 -3.91 8.66
CA ASP A 21 -13.18 -2.59 9.05
C ASP A 21 -13.57 -1.77 7.79
N PRO A 22 -14.76 -2.01 7.23
CA PRO A 22 -15.19 -1.37 5.98
C PRO A 22 -15.37 0.15 6.10
N GLU A 23 -15.58 0.66 7.32
CA GLU A 23 -15.71 2.09 7.62
C GLU A 23 -14.38 2.74 8.00
N GLY A 24 -13.32 1.93 8.14
CA GLY A 24 -11.97 2.38 8.43
C GLY A 24 -11.32 3.18 7.30
N PRO A 25 -10.08 3.66 7.52
CA PRO A 25 -9.34 4.45 6.54
C PRO A 25 -9.20 3.75 5.18
N LYS A 26 -9.44 4.49 4.09
CA LYS A 26 -9.28 3.99 2.72
C LYS A 26 -7.91 4.41 2.20
N LEU A 27 -7.13 3.45 1.72
CA LEU A 27 -5.81 3.69 1.16
C LEU A 27 -5.90 3.73 -0.37
N PHE A 28 -5.18 4.66 -0.99
CA PHE A 28 -5.09 4.77 -2.44
C PHE A 28 -3.62 4.81 -2.86
N PHE A 29 -3.28 4.03 -3.89
CA PHE A 29 -1.94 3.96 -4.45
C PHE A 29 -1.97 4.35 -5.91
N THR A 30 -0.91 5.00 -6.38
CA THR A 30 -0.64 5.07 -7.81
C THR A 30 -0.30 3.67 -8.33
N VAL A 31 -0.42 3.45 -9.65
CA VAL A 31 -0.04 2.15 -10.24
C VAL A 31 1.44 1.81 -9.97
N SER A 32 2.32 2.81 -10.03
CA SER A 32 3.75 2.62 -9.73
C SER A 32 3.97 2.25 -8.27
N ALA A 33 3.36 2.98 -7.33
CA ALA A 33 3.49 2.68 -5.91
C ALA A 33 2.97 1.28 -5.54
N TRP A 34 1.86 0.85 -6.16
CA TRP A 34 1.33 -0.51 -5.96
C TRP A 34 2.29 -1.59 -6.46
N ARG A 35 2.90 -1.36 -7.64
CA ARG A 35 3.88 -2.29 -8.20
C ARG A 35 5.13 -2.39 -7.31
N ASP A 36 5.69 -1.26 -6.90
CA ASP A 36 6.86 -1.24 -6.02
C ASP A 36 6.57 -1.91 -4.67
N PHE A 37 5.36 -1.70 -4.13
CA PHE A 37 4.90 -2.41 -2.93
C PHE A 37 4.90 -3.93 -3.12
N LEU A 38 4.27 -4.43 -4.19
CA LEU A 38 4.23 -5.88 -4.48
C LEU A 38 5.62 -6.46 -4.70
N ASP A 39 6.52 -5.74 -5.35
CA ASP A 39 7.89 -6.19 -5.58
C ASP A 39 8.67 -6.32 -4.26
N ARG A 40 8.47 -5.39 -3.31
CA ARG A 40 9.05 -5.50 -1.96
C ARG A 40 8.49 -6.69 -1.19
N ILE A 41 7.18 -6.94 -1.28
CA ILE A 41 6.54 -8.10 -0.63
C ILE A 41 7.11 -9.40 -1.18
N LYS A 42 7.14 -9.57 -2.51
CA LYS A 42 7.68 -10.77 -3.19
C LYS A 42 9.17 -10.99 -2.90
N ALA A 43 9.94 -9.93 -2.70
CA ALA A 43 11.34 -10.01 -2.32
C ALA A 43 11.58 -10.36 -0.84
N GLY A 44 10.54 -10.63 -0.05
CA GLY A 44 10.66 -10.91 1.39
C GLY A 44 10.98 -9.69 2.25
N LYS A 45 10.95 -8.47 1.69
CA LYS A 45 11.29 -7.22 2.39
C LYS A 45 10.11 -6.64 3.16
N HIS A 46 9.39 -7.50 3.86
CA HIS A 46 8.22 -7.15 4.66
C HIS A 46 8.24 -7.80 6.04
N GLU A 47 9.22 -8.66 6.30
CA GLU A 47 9.39 -9.19 7.63
C GLU A 47 9.95 -8.11 8.55
N LEU A 48 9.37 -8.03 9.74
CA LEU A 48 9.94 -7.24 10.81
C LEU A 48 11.30 -7.84 11.20
N PRO A 49 12.25 -6.99 11.63
CA PRO A 49 13.48 -7.47 12.27
C PRO A 49 13.11 -8.50 13.34
N GLU A 50 13.86 -9.59 13.45
CA GLU A 50 13.63 -10.68 14.42
C GLU A 50 13.36 -10.14 15.84
N GLU A 51 14.07 -9.07 16.22
CA GLU A 51 13.92 -8.35 17.49
C GLU A 51 12.49 -7.82 17.74
N MET A 52 11.75 -7.43 16.70
CA MET A 52 10.38 -6.91 16.80
C MET A 52 9.30 -7.98 16.57
N ARG A 53 9.67 -9.22 16.24
CA ARG A 53 8.69 -10.31 16.07
C ARG A 53 8.11 -10.78 17.41
N GLY A 54 8.92 -10.81 18.47
CA GLY A 54 8.49 -11.22 19.81
C GLY A 54 7.44 -10.29 20.44
N GLU A 55 7.48 -8.99 20.13
CA GLU A 55 6.51 -8.01 20.66
C GLU A 55 5.11 -8.14 20.03
N LEU A 56 5.00 -8.77 18.85
CA LEU A 56 3.71 -8.99 18.20
C LEU A 56 3.05 -10.31 18.59
N ASP A 57 3.83 -11.32 19.01
CA ASP A 57 3.30 -12.63 19.40
C ASP A 57 2.41 -12.49 20.66
N GLU A 58 2.78 -11.62 21.61
CA GLU A 58 1.97 -11.38 22.82
C GLU A 58 0.66 -10.60 22.58
N ARG A 59 0.53 -9.93 21.43
CA ARG A 59 -0.69 -9.16 21.07
C ARG A 59 -1.67 -9.93 20.18
N PHE A 60 -1.24 -11.03 19.56
CA PHE A 60 -2.04 -11.77 18.58
C PHE A 60 -2.34 -13.22 18.97
N VAL A 61 -1.92 -13.69 20.15
CA VAL A 61 -2.45 -14.92 20.76
C VAL A 61 -3.84 -14.63 21.35
N LEU A 62 -4.87 -14.98 20.58
CA LEU A 62 -6.21 -15.35 21.07
C LEU A 62 -6.38 -16.86 20.89
#